data_AF-A0A5C3MWH0-F1
#
_entry.id   AF-A0A5C3MWH0-F1
#
_cell.length_a   1.000
_cell.length_b   1.000
_cell.length_c   1.000
_cell.angle_alpha   90.00
_cell.angle_beta   90.00
_cell.angle_gamma   90.00
#
_symmetry.space_group_name_H-M   'P 1'
#
loop_
_entity.id
_entity.type
_entity.pdbx_description
1 polymer ?
#
loop_
_entity_poly.entity_id
_entity_poly.type
_entity_poly.pdbx_seq_one_letter_code
_entity_poly.pdbx_strand_id
1 'polypeptide(L)'
;MKRSFSRIILAVSLVSHVVAYTLVKEYSGQNFFDGWDFFNGYDPSTYGDTQYVGPLSAAQSAHLAYVDSSSGHAFMRVDNTTNVAYPNKRNTVEIYTSDFYPVGSVFIMDAARLPWGCSVWPSFWTRGSNWPYDGEIDIVEYANLMGNNQMALHTAAGCTHTTPSNQVGQTIEPNCNATDGAGCTVSEKKPNSYGPGFASAGGGVWATQFDTSGIYIWFWSRSDVPSSISLSNTSIDPTSWGAPSASYPASSCDIGSHFGAQQLVLDIQLCGAFGNPTYNQTCPPGDCYLNSVIGPGSPTYDNAYFEISYVRVFGLTNATSNGSSTTTGSASATSPGAARTGSPTSTQGSGTSDALPMLSHPLSLLSLAAVLLLSLGLM
;
A
#
# COMPACT_ATOMS: atom_id res chain seq x y z
N MET A 1 -23.60 73.95 11.93
CA MET A 1 -23.90 72.66 11.26
C MET A 1 -22.65 71.79 11.28
N LYS A 2 -22.53 70.83 12.20
CA LYS A 2 -21.47 69.82 12.20
C LYS A 2 -22.10 68.50 11.75
N ARG A 3 -21.77 68.02 10.55
CA ARG A 3 -22.27 66.74 10.02
C ARG A 3 -21.33 65.62 10.50
N SER A 4 -21.87 64.75 11.35
CA SER A 4 -21.21 63.52 11.80
C SER A 4 -21.28 62.49 10.68
N PHE A 5 -20.13 61.99 10.21
CA PHE A 5 -20.06 60.87 9.28
C PHE A 5 -19.93 59.58 10.09
N SER A 6 -21.03 58.82 10.15
CA SER A 6 -21.04 57.48 10.73
C SER A 6 -20.38 56.51 9.75
N ARG A 7 -19.21 55.96 10.11
CA ARG A 7 -18.55 54.90 9.33
C ARG A 7 -19.19 53.56 9.68
N ILE A 8 -19.96 53.01 8.74
CA ILE A 8 -20.44 51.63 8.82
C ILE A 8 -19.26 50.71 8.52
N ILE A 9 -18.76 50.01 9.53
CA ILE A 9 -17.77 48.93 9.36
C ILE A 9 -18.56 47.69 8.96
N LEU A 10 -18.43 47.27 7.70
CA LEU A 10 -18.99 46.02 7.21
C LEU A 10 -18.06 44.89 7.67
N ALA A 11 -18.45 44.16 8.71
CA ALA A 11 -17.75 42.95 9.13
C ALA A 11 -18.06 41.84 8.11
N VAL A 12 -17.11 41.57 7.21
CA VAL A 12 -17.16 40.39 6.34
C VAL A 12 -16.82 39.19 7.22
N SER A 13 -17.84 38.45 7.64
CA SER A 13 -17.65 37.14 8.27
C SER A 13 -17.13 36.18 7.20
N LEU A 14 -15.81 35.94 7.19
CA LEU A 14 -15.24 34.80 6.48
C LEU A 14 -15.79 33.54 7.15
N VAL A 15 -16.82 32.95 6.55
CA VAL A 15 -17.25 31.60 6.92
C VAL A 15 -16.12 30.68 6.46
N SER A 16 -15.25 30.29 7.39
CA SER A 16 -14.32 29.18 7.17
C SER A 16 -15.16 27.98 6.76
N HIS A 17 -15.08 27.59 5.50
CA HIS A 17 -15.70 26.35 5.05
C HIS A 17 -14.87 25.23 5.67
N VAL A 18 -15.39 24.63 6.73
CA VAL A 18 -14.81 23.41 7.30
C VAL A 18 -14.93 22.35 6.21
N VAL A 19 -13.79 21.90 5.69
CA VAL A 19 -13.74 20.79 4.73
C VAL A 19 -13.89 19.50 5.54
N ALA A 20 -15.14 19.08 5.73
CA ALA A 20 -15.45 17.80 6.34
C ALA A 20 -15.51 16.72 5.25
N TYR A 21 -14.82 15.60 5.48
CA TYR A 21 -14.99 14.39 4.67
C TYR A 21 -16.07 13.54 5.31
N THR A 22 -16.99 12.99 4.53
CA THR A 22 -18.07 12.11 5.01
C THR A 22 -17.82 10.66 4.66
N LEU A 23 -18.30 9.73 5.48
CA LEU A 23 -18.10 8.29 5.26
C LEU A 23 -18.69 7.88 3.90
N VAL A 24 -17.86 7.25 3.09
CA VAL A 24 -18.22 6.66 1.79
C VAL A 24 -18.34 5.16 1.93
N LYS A 25 -17.38 4.52 2.60
CA LYS A 25 -17.30 3.08 2.76
C LYS A 25 -16.72 2.70 4.11
N GLU A 26 -17.28 1.65 4.71
CA GLU A 26 -16.71 0.99 5.88
C GLU A 26 -16.60 -0.50 5.60
N TYR A 27 -15.42 -1.05 5.89
CA TYR A 27 -15.09 -2.46 5.88
C TYR A 27 -14.84 -2.87 7.33
N SER A 28 -15.81 -3.51 7.98
CA SER A 28 -15.72 -3.88 9.41
C SER A 28 -16.63 -5.06 9.76
N GLY A 29 -16.36 -5.67 10.90
CA GLY A 29 -17.17 -6.76 11.45
C GLY A 29 -17.25 -7.97 10.51
N GLN A 30 -18.38 -8.68 10.57
CA GLN A 30 -18.60 -9.89 9.77
C GLN A 30 -18.55 -9.65 8.25
N ASN A 31 -18.73 -8.40 7.83
CA ASN A 31 -18.77 -7.99 6.43
C ASN A 31 -17.47 -7.30 5.99
N PHE A 32 -16.38 -7.44 6.76
CA PHE A 32 -15.12 -6.77 6.44
C PHE A 32 -14.65 -7.03 5.01
N PHE A 33 -14.76 -8.29 4.55
CA PHE A 33 -14.32 -8.69 3.22
C PHE A 33 -15.33 -8.36 2.10
N ASP A 34 -16.47 -7.74 2.41
CA ASP A 34 -17.44 -7.33 1.39
C ASP A 34 -16.90 -6.14 0.59
N GLY A 35 -16.85 -6.28 -0.74
CA GLY A 35 -16.26 -5.27 -1.63
C GLY A 35 -14.74 -5.33 -1.73
N TRP A 36 -14.14 -6.44 -1.29
CA TRP A 36 -12.77 -6.83 -1.59
C TRP A 36 -12.76 -8.01 -2.56
N ASP A 37 -11.87 -7.94 -3.53
CA ASP A 37 -11.49 -9.06 -4.40
C ASP A 37 -10.19 -9.68 -3.86
N PHE A 38 -10.00 -10.98 -4.12
CA PHE A 38 -8.83 -11.74 -3.66
C PHE A 38 -7.98 -12.12 -4.86
N PHE A 39 -6.71 -11.70 -4.86
CA PHE A 39 -5.75 -12.16 -5.85
C PHE A 39 -5.48 -13.65 -5.65
N ASN A 40 -5.42 -14.39 -6.76
CA ASN A 40 -5.14 -15.83 -6.75
C ASN A 40 -4.04 -16.15 -7.75
N GLY A 41 -2.86 -16.47 -7.26
CA GLY A 41 -1.73 -16.78 -8.11
C GLY A 41 -0.40 -16.29 -7.57
N TYR A 42 0.55 -16.18 -8.49
CA TYR A 42 1.89 -15.66 -8.27
C TYR A 42 1.98 -14.24 -8.80
N ASP A 43 2.58 -13.34 -8.04
CA ASP A 43 2.98 -12.02 -8.54
C ASP A 43 4.44 -12.05 -9.02
N PRO A 44 4.69 -12.01 -10.35
CA PRO A 44 6.04 -11.98 -10.89
C PRO A 44 6.73 -10.61 -10.79
N SER A 45 5.99 -9.53 -10.52
CA SER A 45 6.50 -8.16 -10.64
C SER A 45 7.42 -7.77 -9.49
N THR A 46 7.15 -8.34 -8.31
CA THR A 46 7.88 -8.07 -7.06
C THR A 46 8.84 -9.19 -6.68
N TYR A 47 8.91 -10.26 -7.48
CA TYR A 47 9.77 -11.44 -7.27
C TYR A 47 9.58 -12.12 -5.90
N GLY A 48 8.38 -12.04 -5.32
CA GLY A 48 8.08 -12.62 -4.00
C GLY A 48 8.12 -14.14 -3.97
N ASP A 49 8.18 -14.71 -2.78
CA ASP A 49 8.12 -16.16 -2.55
C ASP A 49 6.79 -16.61 -1.96
N THR A 50 5.73 -16.03 -2.52
CA THR A 50 4.34 -16.21 -2.10
C THR A 50 3.50 -16.94 -3.14
N GLN A 51 2.53 -17.67 -2.63
CA GLN A 51 1.37 -18.14 -3.39
C GLN A 51 0.14 -17.45 -2.78
N TYR A 52 -0.41 -16.48 -3.50
CA TYR A 52 -1.64 -15.83 -3.05
C TYR A 52 -2.83 -16.76 -3.28
N VAL A 53 -3.66 -16.91 -2.26
CA VAL A 53 -4.82 -17.80 -2.27
C VAL A 53 -6.10 -16.98 -2.33
N GLY A 54 -6.80 -17.11 -3.46
CA GLY A 54 -8.17 -16.61 -3.65
C GLY A 54 -9.05 -17.68 -4.31
N PRO A 55 -10.38 -17.50 -4.37
CA PRO A 55 -11.16 -16.41 -3.76
C PRO A 55 -11.27 -16.54 -2.23
N LEU A 56 -12.01 -15.64 -1.56
CA LEU A 56 -12.23 -15.64 -0.10
C LEU A 56 -12.57 -17.03 0.46
N SER A 57 -13.40 -17.83 -0.21
CA SER A 57 -13.77 -19.17 0.27
C SER A 57 -12.58 -20.14 0.37
N ALA A 58 -11.62 -20.05 -0.55
CA ALA A 58 -10.38 -20.83 -0.50
C ALA A 58 -9.45 -20.31 0.60
N ALA A 59 -9.31 -18.98 0.73
CA ALA A 59 -8.53 -18.36 1.79
C ALA A 59 -9.07 -18.71 3.19
N GLN A 60 -10.40 -18.69 3.38
CA GLN A 60 -11.06 -19.12 4.61
C GLN A 60 -10.83 -20.59 4.93
N SER A 61 -10.97 -21.46 3.93
CA SER A 61 -10.72 -22.90 4.10
C SER A 61 -9.27 -23.19 4.51
N ALA A 62 -8.33 -22.42 3.98
CA ALA A 62 -6.92 -22.46 4.34
C ALA A 62 -6.58 -21.67 5.63
N HIS A 63 -7.57 -21.08 6.30
CA HIS A 63 -7.41 -20.23 7.49
C HIS A 63 -6.48 -19.02 7.28
N LEU A 64 -6.39 -18.50 6.05
CA LEU A 64 -5.55 -17.37 5.67
C LEU A 64 -6.27 -16.03 5.74
N ALA A 65 -7.59 -16.01 5.54
CA ALA A 65 -8.41 -14.81 5.72
C ALA A 65 -9.76 -15.18 6.33
N TYR A 66 -10.14 -14.53 7.44
CA TYR A 66 -11.41 -14.78 8.13
C TYR A 66 -11.74 -13.63 9.10
N VAL A 67 -13.00 -13.54 9.53
CA VAL A 67 -13.40 -12.63 10.62
C VAL A 67 -13.51 -13.44 11.89
N ASP A 68 -12.81 -13.02 12.95
CA ASP A 68 -12.95 -13.64 14.25
C ASP A 68 -14.31 -13.32 14.86
N SER A 69 -15.10 -14.34 15.15
CA SER A 69 -16.48 -14.17 15.63
C SER A 69 -16.60 -13.51 17.01
N SER A 70 -15.52 -13.48 17.81
CA SER A 70 -15.55 -12.95 19.17
C SER A 70 -15.24 -11.44 19.21
N SER A 71 -14.24 -11.02 18.45
CA SER A 71 -13.80 -9.63 18.33
C SER A 71 -14.50 -8.87 17.20
N GLY A 72 -14.96 -9.58 16.16
CA GLY A 72 -15.39 -8.99 14.90
C GLY A 72 -14.25 -8.45 14.05
N HIS A 73 -12.99 -8.71 14.42
CA HIS A 73 -11.82 -8.27 13.68
C HIS A 73 -11.54 -9.18 12.48
N ALA A 74 -11.08 -8.58 11.38
CA ALA A 74 -10.60 -9.32 10.23
C ALA A 74 -9.15 -9.76 10.43
N PHE A 75 -8.90 -11.03 10.12
CA PHE A 75 -7.58 -11.63 10.10
C PHE A 75 -7.17 -11.92 8.66
N MET A 76 -5.94 -11.56 8.33
CA MET A 76 -5.26 -11.94 7.09
C MET A 76 -3.85 -12.44 7.46
N ARG A 77 -3.42 -13.60 6.97
CA ARG A 77 -2.18 -14.22 7.43
C ARG A 77 -1.43 -15.02 6.38
N VAL A 78 -0.14 -15.21 6.67
CA VAL A 78 0.70 -16.22 6.04
C VAL A 78 0.38 -17.60 6.64
N ASP A 79 0.45 -18.64 5.82
CA ASP A 79 0.33 -20.03 6.26
C ASP A 79 1.43 -20.41 7.26
N ASN A 80 1.04 -20.59 8.52
CA ASN A 80 1.91 -21.00 9.61
C ASN A 80 1.76 -22.49 10.00
N THR A 81 1.02 -23.29 9.21
CA THR A 81 0.70 -24.68 9.55
C THR A 81 1.40 -25.70 8.67
N THR A 82 1.61 -25.38 7.39
CA THR A 82 2.17 -26.34 6.44
C THR A 82 3.69 -26.38 6.47
N ASN A 83 4.24 -27.54 6.11
CA ASN A 83 5.66 -27.70 5.80
C ASN A 83 5.87 -27.57 4.28
N VAL A 84 6.46 -26.46 3.85
CA VAL A 84 6.68 -26.13 2.43
C VAL A 84 7.95 -26.83 1.92
N ALA A 85 7.84 -27.62 0.85
CA ALA A 85 8.97 -28.28 0.22
C ALA A 85 9.55 -27.44 -0.93
N TYR A 86 10.85 -27.51 -1.17
CA TYR A 86 11.47 -26.90 -2.37
C TYR A 86 10.91 -27.53 -3.66
N PRO A 87 10.60 -26.76 -4.72
CA PRO A 87 10.72 -25.30 -4.88
C PRO A 87 9.38 -24.55 -4.67
N ASN A 88 8.48 -25.05 -3.82
CA ASN A 88 7.16 -24.46 -3.63
C ASN A 88 7.22 -23.17 -2.80
N LYS A 89 6.30 -22.25 -3.10
CA LYS A 89 6.10 -20.99 -2.36
C LYS A 89 5.11 -21.17 -1.21
N ARG A 90 5.12 -20.23 -0.26
CA ARG A 90 4.23 -20.29 0.91
C ARG A 90 2.93 -19.53 0.67
N ASN A 91 1.82 -20.12 1.13
CA ASN A 91 0.51 -19.55 0.95
C ASN A 91 0.30 -18.29 1.82
N THR A 92 -0.36 -17.29 1.26
CA THR A 92 -0.74 -16.03 1.90
C THR A 92 -1.90 -15.39 1.14
N VAL A 93 -2.27 -14.15 1.44
CA VAL A 93 -3.39 -13.43 0.82
C VAL A 93 -2.98 -12.02 0.39
N GLU A 94 -3.52 -11.60 -0.75
CA GLU A 94 -3.58 -10.22 -1.22
C GLU A 94 -5.05 -9.95 -1.54
N ILE A 95 -5.58 -8.86 -1.00
CA ILE A 95 -6.93 -8.37 -1.28
C ILE A 95 -6.88 -6.93 -1.74
N TYR A 96 -7.81 -6.56 -2.60
CA TYR A 96 -7.93 -5.19 -3.08
C TYR A 96 -9.40 -4.79 -3.22
N THR A 97 -9.72 -3.51 -2.98
CA THR A 97 -11.12 -3.06 -3.03
C THR A 97 -11.67 -3.07 -4.44
N SER A 98 -12.87 -3.57 -4.69
CA SER A 98 -13.46 -3.50 -6.04
C SER A 98 -13.69 -2.04 -6.50
N ASP A 99 -13.82 -1.11 -5.54
CA ASP A 99 -13.98 0.32 -5.76
C ASP A 99 -12.62 1.05 -5.87
N PHE A 100 -12.59 2.13 -6.67
CA PHE A 100 -11.50 3.11 -6.72
C PHE A 100 -11.96 4.44 -6.12
N TYR A 101 -11.10 5.04 -5.31
CA TYR A 101 -11.37 6.25 -4.54
C TYR A 101 -10.63 7.45 -5.12
N PRO A 102 -11.32 8.54 -5.50
CA PRO A 102 -10.69 9.66 -6.18
C PRO A 102 -9.87 10.54 -5.24
N VAL A 103 -9.12 11.48 -5.82
CA VAL A 103 -8.56 12.63 -5.09
C VAL A 103 -9.71 13.34 -4.34
N GLY A 104 -9.45 13.75 -3.10
CA GLY A 104 -10.48 14.21 -2.16
C GLY A 104 -11.03 13.08 -1.30
N SER A 105 -10.21 12.06 -1.02
CA SER A 105 -10.53 10.93 -0.14
C SER A 105 -9.63 10.91 1.08
N VAL A 106 -10.11 10.27 2.15
CA VAL A 106 -9.32 9.95 3.34
C VAL A 106 -9.50 8.48 3.67
N PHE A 107 -8.40 7.76 3.83
CA PHE A 107 -8.35 6.36 4.18
C PHE A 107 -7.95 6.21 5.64
N ILE A 108 -8.61 5.33 6.38
CA ILE A 108 -8.28 5.02 7.78
C ILE A 108 -8.26 3.51 7.96
N MET A 109 -7.14 2.97 8.45
CA MET A 109 -7.05 1.60 8.95
C MET A 109 -6.82 1.62 10.47
N ASP A 110 -7.74 1.00 11.20
CA ASP A 110 -7.57 0.70 12.62
C ASP A 110 -7.21 -0.79 12.77
N ALA A 111 -6.03 -1.06 13.31
CA ALA A 111 -5.53 -2.42 13.51
C ALA A 111 -5.09 -2.64 14.96
N ALA A 112 -5.41 -3.82 15.48
CA ALA A 112 -4.85 -4.32 16.74
C ALA A 112 -3.44 -4.89 16.53
N ARG A 113 -3.16 -5.40 15.32
CA ARG A 113 -1.89 -6.02 14.98
C ARG A 113 -1.56 -5.88 13.49
N LEU A 114 -0.28 -5.68 13.21
CA LEU A 114 0.29 -5.80 11.86
C LEU A 114 1.26 -7.01 11.81
N PRO A 115 1.48 -7.66 10.66
CA PRO A 115 2.38 -8.82 10.53
C PRO A 115 3.84 -8.45 10.81
N TRP A 116 4.65 -9.40 11.31
CA TRP A 116 6.11 -9.29 11.29
C TRP A 116 6.77 -10.66 11.29
N GLY A 117 8.05 -10.68 10.91
CA GLY A 117 8.88 -11.88 10.90
C GLY A 117 9.94 -11.80 9.82
N CYS A 118 10.94 -12.67 9.89
CA CYS A 118 11.88 -12.81 8.77
C CYS A 118 11.16 -13.24 7.50
N SER A 119 11.59 -12.69 6.36
CA SER A 119 10.93 -12.72 5.04
C SER A 119 9.64 -11.94 4.90
N VAL A 120 8.95 -11.57 5.98
CA VAL A 120 7.61 -10.96 5.90
C VAL A 120 7.69 -9.53 5.38
N TRP A 121 6.97 -9.22 4.32
CA TRP A 121 6.80 -7.90 3.71
C TRP A 121 5.30 -7.60 3.60
N PRO A 122 4.68 -7.03 4.63
CA PRO A 122 3.26 -6.71 4.60
C PRO A 122 3.01 -5.27 4.16
N SER A 123 1.88 -5.06 3.50
CA SER A 123 1.53 -3.74 2.99
C SER A 123 0.05 -3.40 3.20
N PHE A 124 -0.22 -2.16 3.61
CA PHE A 124 -1.49 -1.45 3.40
C PHE A 124 -1.18 -0.24 2.53
N TRP A 125 -1.67 -0.25 1.31
CA TRP A 125 -1.26 0.69 0.29
C TRP A 125 -2.39 0.95 -0.70
N THR A 126 -2.15 1.86 -1.64
CA THR A 126 -3.11 2.14 -2.71
C THR A 126 -2.43 2.18 -4.06
N ARG A 127 -3.15 1.75 -5.10
CA ARG A 127 -2.66 1.82 -6.49
C ARG A 127 -3.69 2.41 -7.45
N GLY A 128 -3.20 3.20 -8.40
CA GLY A 128 -3.97 3.65 -9.55
C GLY A 128 -4.19 2.54 -10.59
N SER A 129 -5.03 2.80 -11.59
CA SER A 129 -5.37 1.81 -12.62
C SER A 129 -4.21 1.55 -13.61
N ASN A 130 -3.36 2.54 -13.86
CA ASN A 130 -2.22 2.47 -14.77
C ASN A 130 -0.93 2.83 -14.03
N TRP A 131 -0.29 1.84 -13.40
CA TRP A 131 0.97 2.05 -12.68
C TRP A 131 2.16 2.29 -13.64
N PRO A 132 3.10 3.23 -13.33
CA PRO A 132 3.12 4.16 -12.20
C PRO A 132 2.48 5.53 -12.54
N TYR A 133 1.80 5.66 -13.68
CA TYR A 133 1.27 6.93 -14.18
C TYR A 133 0.05 7.45 -13.39
N ASP A 134 -0.72 6.53 -12.81
CA ASP A 134 -1.82 6.86 -11.90
C ASP A 134 -1.41 6.78 -10.42
N GLY A 135 -0.12 6.63 -10.15
CA GLY A 135 0.47 6.69 -8.82
C GLY A 135 0.18 5.50 -7.90
N GLU A 136 0.94 5.44 -6.82
CA GLU A 136 0.82 4.48 -5.72
C GLU A 136 1.22 5.16 -4.40
N ILE A 137 0.52 4.79 -3.32
CA ILE A 137 0.66 5.37 -1.98
C ILE A 137 0.85 4.24 -0.97
N ASP A 138 2.06 4.10 -0.44
CA ASP A 138 2.37 3.12 0.60
C ASP A 138 2.17 3.75 1.97
N ILE A 139 1.20 3.22 2.71
CA ILE A 139 0.75 3.77 3.99
C ILE A 139 1.42 2.99 5.13
N VAL A 140 1.32 1.67 5.05
CA VAL A 140 2.05 0.73 5.89
C VAL A 140 2.85 -0.14 4.95
N GLU A 141 4.17 -0.09 5.05
CA GLU A 141 5.07 -0.98 4.32
C GLU A 141 6.37 -1.13 5.10
N TYR A 142 6.86 -2.36 5.19
CA TYR A 142 8.17 -2.69 5.75
C TYR A 142 8.52 -4.12 5.35
N ALA A 143 9.76 -4.54 5.56
CA ALA A 143 10.17 -5.92 5.34
C ALA A 143 10.97 -6.47 6.51
N ASN A 144 10.92 -7.79 6.67
CA ASN A 144 11.69 -8.54 7.66
C ASN A 144 11.44 -8.03 9.09
N LEU A 145 12.53 -7.70 9.80
CA LEU A 145 12.51 -7.16 11.16
C LEU A 145 13.06 -5.72 11.19
N MET A 146 12.78 -4.92 10.15
CA MET A 146 13.12 -3.49 10.08
C MET A 146 12.63 -2.72 11.31
N GLY A 147 13.27 -1.63 11.74
CA GLY A 147 12.94 -0.99 13.03
C GLY A 147 11.64 -0.17 13.08
N ASN A 148 11.13 0.25 11.92
CA ASN A 148 10.06 1.24 11.81
C ASN A 148 9.28 1.03 10.51
N ASN A 149 8.00 1.44 10.46
CA ASN A 149 7.26 1.54 9.21
C ASN A 149 7.92 2.57 8.27
N GLN A 150 7.80 2.35 6.97
CA GLN A 150 8.05 3.37 5.95
C GLN A 150 6.77 3.68 5.18
N MET A 151 6.68 4.93 4.71
CA MET A 151 5.62 5.41 3.83
C MET A 151 6.28 5.94 2.56
N ALA A 152 5.70 5.71 1.41
CA ALA A 152 6.27 6.11 0.14
C ALA A 152 5.22 6.55 -0.87
N LEU A 153 5.65 7.32 -1.86
CA LEU A 153 4.90 7.55 -3.08
C LEU A 153 5.70 7.06 -4.28
N HIS A 154 4.99 6.40 -5.19
CA HIS A 154 5.51 5.90 -6.44
C HIS A 154 4.74 6.56 -7.59
N THR A 155 5.44 7.24 -8.48
CA THR A 155 4.85 7.97 -9.61
C THR A 155 5.68 7.80 -10.88
N ALA A 156 5.16 8.25 -12.02
CA ALA A 156 6.02 8.60 -13.16
C ALA A 156 6.96 9.77 -12.82
N ALA A 157 7.95 10.02 -13.68
CA ALA A 157 8.90 11.13 -13.51
C ALA A 157 8.22 12.50 -13.38
N GLY A 158 8.76 13.37 -12.54
CA GLY A 158 8.29 14.76 -12.36
C GLY A 158 7.76 15.10 -10.96
N CYS A 159 7.60 14.10 -10.10
CA CYS A 159 7.21 14.26 -8.70
C CYS A 159 8.42 14.06 -7.79
N THR A 160 8.60 14.97 -6.82
CA THR A 160 9.66 14.87 -5.80
C THR A 160 9.12 15.22 -4.43
N HIS A 161 9.80 14.75 -3.40
CA HIS A 161 9.51 15.07 -2.02
C HIS A 161 10.55 16.03 -1.46
N THR A 162 10.06 17.16 -0.93
CA THR A 162 10.85 18.09 -0.11
C THR A 162 10.35 18.01 1.31
N THR A 163 11.24 17.86 2.28
CA THR A 163 10.86 17.62 3.69
C THR A 163 10.22 18.86 4.31
N PRO A 164 8.90 18.85 4.57
CA PRO A 164 8.21 19.99 5.15
C PRO A 164 8.52 20.11 6.65
N SER A 165 8.51 21.33 7.19
CA SER A 165 8.82 21.56 8.61
C SER A 165 7.81 20.94 9.58
N ASN A 166 6.60 20.65 9.13
CA ASN A 166 5.54 20.01 9.90
C ASN A 166 5.53 18.47 9.76
N GLN A 167 6.46 17.86 9.02
CA GLN A 167 6.61 16.42 8.97
C GLN A 167 7.37 15.91 10.20
N VAL A 168 6.85 14.89 10.90
CA VAL A 168 7.53 14.31 12.07
C VAL A 168 8.45 13.14 11.73
N GLY A 169 8.18 12.42 10.62
CA GLY A 169 9.03 11.35 10.11
C GLY A 169 10.38 11.82 9.56
N GLN A 170 11.19 10.88 9.07
CA GLN A 170 12.48 11.14 8.45
C GLN A 170 12.41 10.81 6.96
N THR A 171 12.58 11.81 6.09
CA THR A 171 12.78 11.56 4.66
C THR A 171 14.09 10.79 4.45
N ILE A 172 14.01 9.67 3.72
CA ILE A 172 15.17 8.84 3.38
C ILE A 172 15.42 8.76 1.86
N GLU A 173 14.37 8.94 1.04
CA GLU A 173 14.48 9.04 -0.43
C GLU A 173 13.55 10.17 -0.92
N PRO A 174 14.07 11.21 -1.59
CA PRO A 174 13.24 12.30 -2.10
C PRO A 174 12.64 12.05 -3.51
N ASN A 175 13.14 11.10 -4.31
CA ASN A 175 12.67 10.89 -5.68
C ASN A 175 11.46 9.96 -5.74
N CYS A 176 10.31 10.46 -6.21
CA CYS A 176 9.08 9.66 -6.30
C CYS A 176 9.00 8.82 -7.58
N ASN A 177 9.92 9.02 -8.54
CA ASN A 177 9.90 8.31 -9.81
C ASN A 177 10.16 6.80 -9.62
N ALA A 178 9.12 5.98 -9.78
CA ALA A 178 9.21 4.53 -9.64
C ALA A 178 10.04 3.85 -10.74
N THR A 179 10.31 4.53 -11.86
CA THR A 179 11.22 4.01 -12.90
C THR A 179 12.69 4.33 -12.63
N ASP A 180 12.98 5.10 -11.57
CA ASP A 180 14.31 5.62 -11.25
C ASP A 180 14.54 5.67 -9.73
N GLY A 181 14.24 4.57 -9.05
CA GLY A 181 14.47 4.44 -7.61
C GLY A 181 13.37 3.68 -6.88
N ALA A 182 13.36 3.82 -5.55
CA ALA A 182 12.47 3.12 -4.64
C ALA A 182 11.19 3.91 -4.30
N GLY A 183 10.86 4.97 -5.05
CA GLY A 183 9.82 5.93 -4.66
C GLY A 183 10.27 6.85 -3.52
N CYS A 184 9.55 7.94 -3.28
CA CYS A 184 9.99 8.94 -2.30
C CYS A 184 9.53 8.56 -0.90
N THR A 185 10.47 8.01 -0.13
CA THR A 185 10.20 7.35 1.14
C THR A 185 10.46 8.24 2.35
N VAL A 186 9.53 8.18 3.30
CA VAL A 186 9.64 8.74 4.64
C VAL A 186 9.55 7.59 5.66
N SER A 187 10.57 7.44 6.49
CA SER A 187 10.54 6.50 7.61
C SER A 187 9.85 7.12 8.82
N GLU A 188 8.94 6.37 9.45
CA GLU A 188 8.36 6.74 10.74
C GLU A 188 9.44 6.67 11.84
N LYS A 189 9.38 7.55 12.85
CA LYS A 189 10.35 7.56 13.96
C LYS A 189 9.84 6.83 15.20
N LYS A 190 8.52 6.66 15.33
CA LYS A 190 7.93 5.91 16.45
C LYS A 190 8.26 4.41 16.31
N PRO A 191 8.93 3.79 17.30
CA PRO A 191 9.33 2.38 17.22
C PRO A 191 8.15 1.39 17.32
N ASN A 192 6.99 1.85 17.79
CA ASN A 192 5.74 1.07 17.83
C ASN A 192 4.86 1.28 16.59
N SER A 193 5.42 1.77 15.49
CA SER A 193 4.73 1.93 14.20
C SER A 193 4.48 0.62 13.46
N TYR A 194 5.13 -0.46 13.86
CA TYR A 194 4.91 -1.80 13.31
C TYR A 194 5.25 -2.90 14.35
N GLY A 195 5.01 -4.16 13.96
CA GLY A 195 5.60 -5.32 14.61
C GLY A 195 5.25 -5.52 16.09
N PRO A 196 6.15 -6.10 16.90
CA PRO A 196 5.89 -6.38 18.32
C PRO A 196 5.53 -5.14 19.14
N GLY A 197 6.13 -3.99 18.81
CA GLY A 197 5.87 -2.71 19.49
C GLY A 197 4.45 -2.21 19.24
N PHE A 198 3.98 -2.29 17.99
CA PHE A 198 2.60 -1.98 17.62
C PHE A 198 1.61 -2.90 18.36
N ALA A 199 1.82 -4.21 18.31
CA ALA A 199 0.95 -5.18 18.96
C ALA A 199 0.89 -4.99 20.49
N SER A 200 2.03 -4.77 21.14
CA SER A 200 2.11 -4.58 22.60
C SER A 200 1.44 -3.29 23.07
N ALA A 201 1.33 -2.29 22.19
CA ALA A 201 0.61 -1.05 22.48
C ALA A 201 -0.92 -1.18 22.32
N GLY A 202 -1.44 -2.36 21.95
CA GLY A 202 -2.86 -2.54 21.58
C GLY A 202 -3.15 -2.03 20.17
N GLY A 203 -2.12 -1.97 19.33
CA GLY A 203 -2.19 -1.52 17.95
C GLY A 203 -2.18 -0.01 17.78
N GLY A 204 -2.91 0.46 16.77
CA GLY A 204 -2.94 1.87 16.39
C GLY A 204 -3.76 2.12 15.14
N VAL A 205 -3.72 3.37 14.70
CA VAL A 205 -4.44 3.86 13.52
C VAL A 205 -3.45 4.48 12.54
N TRP A 206 -3.57 4.05 11.28
CA TRP A 206 -2.97 4.69 10.13
C TRP A 206 -4.05 5.46 9.37
N ALA A 207 -3.81 6.73 9.08
CA ALA A 207 -4.72 7.55 8.29
C ALA A 207 -3.98 8.27 7.17
N THR A 208 -4.62 8.37 6.02
CA THR A 208 -4.05 8.99 4.82
C THR A 208 -5.06 9.95 4.21
N GLN A 209 -4.72 11.23 4.15
CA GLN A 209 -5.47 12.21 3.37
C GLN A 209 -4.89 12.23 1.95
N PHE A 210 -5.71 11.88 0.96
CA PHE A 210 -5.40 11.94 -0.46
C PHE A 210 -6.19 13.09 -1.08
N ASP A 211 -5.57 14.27 -1.15
CA ASP A 211 -6.23 15.52 -1.55
C ASP A 211 -5.43 16.27 -2.62
N THR A 212 -6.10 17.21 -3.29
CA THR A 212 -5.46 18.16 -4.21
C THR A 212 -4.33 18.98 -3.58
N SER A 213 -4.37 19.22 -2.26
CA SER A 213 -3.30 19.94 -1.57
C SER A 213 -2.04 19.10 -1.33
N GLY A 214 -2.15 17.77 -1.43
CA GLY A 214 -1.07 16.84 -1.15
C GLY A 214 -1.56 15.50 -0.61
N ILE A 215 -0.60 14.61 -0.36
CA ILE A 215 -0.82 13.35 0.36
C ILE A 215 -0.16 13.46 1.74
N TYR A 216 -0.93 13.17 2.78
CA TYR A 216 -0.47 13.27 4.17
C TYR A 216 -0.83 12.00 4.91
N ILE A 217 0.13 11.42 5.63
CA ILE A 217 -0.01 10.15 6.32
C ILE A 217 0.30 10.34 7.80
N TRP A 218 -0.58 9.83 8.66
CA TRP A 218 -0.43 9.88 10.12
C TRP A 218 -0.42 8.48 10.70
N PHE A 219 0.42 8.31 11.72
CA PHE A 219 0.35 7.18 12.65
C PHE A 219 0.12 7.63 14.09
N TRP A 220 -0.90 7.04 14.70
CA TRP A 220 -1.12 7.09 16.14
C TRP A 220 -1.08 5.68 16.72
N SER A 221 -0.24 5.50 17.74
CA SER A 221 -0.37 4.34 18.61
C SER A 221 -1.69 4.41 19.36
N ARG A 222 -2.22 3.28 19.82
CA ARG A 222 -3.57 3.16 20.39
C ARG A 222 -3.92 4.25 21.41
N SER A 223 -3.01 4.61 22.32
CA SER A 223 -3.24 5.64 23.35
C SER A 223 -3.35 7.06 22.80
N ASP A 224 -2.80 7.30 21.61
CA ASP A 224 -2.63 8.62 21.01
C ASP A 224 -3.66 8.88 19.90
N VAL A 225 -4.56 7.92 19.64
CA VAL A 225 -5.59 8.05 18.60
C VAL A 225 -6.51 9.22 18.94
N PRO A 226 -6.63 10.24 18.06
CA PRO A 226 -7.50 11.38 18.30
C PRO A 226 -8.96 10.96 18.49
N SER A 227 -9.66 11.62 19.42
CA SER A 227 -11.09 11.38 19.66
C SER A 227 -11.96 11.63 18.42
N SER A 228 -11.52 12.53 17.53
CA SER A 228 -12.16 12.79 16.23
C SER A 228 -12.19 11.58 15.29
N ILE A 229 -11.27 10.61 15.49
CA ILE A 229 -11.23 9.36 14.72
C ILE A 229 -11.98 8.26 15.48
N SER A 230 -11.74 8.11 16.78
CA SER A 230 -12.31 6.99 17.55
C SER A 230 -13.82 7.11 17.80
N LEU A 231 -14.37 8.34 17.79
CA LEU A 231 -15.80 8.58 18.02
C LEU A 231 -16.61 8.78 16.74
N SER A 232 -15.97 8.97 15.59
CA SER A 232 -16.67 9.32 14.35
C SER A 232 -16.70 8.19 13.34
N ASN A 233 -17.91 7.83 12.91
CA ASN A 233 -18.14 6.97 11.76
C ASN A 233 -18.88 7.69 10.62
N THR A 234 -19.25 8.97 10.76
CA THR A 234 -19.99 9.69 9.71
C THR A 234 -19.17 10.76 9.01
N SER A 235 -18.26 11.42 9.71
CA SER A 235 -17.46 12.50 9.12
C SER A 235 -16.16 12.78 9.87
N ILE A 236 -15.12 13.19 9.17
CA ILE A 236 -13.81 13.52 9.75
C ILE A 236 -13.29 14.86 9.25
N ASP A 237 -12.42 15.45 10.07
CA ASP A 237 -11.73 16.71 9.79
C ASP A 237 -10.22 16.56 10.12
N PRO A 238 -9.37 16.39 9.09
CA PRO A 238 -7.92 16.26 9.26
C PRO A 238 -7.23 17.51 9.82
N THR A 239 -7.86 18.69 9.80
CA THR A 239 -7.23 19.93 10.29
C THR A 239 -6.92 19.90 11.78
N SER A 240 -7.59 19.01 12.52
CA SER A 240 -7.42 18.80 13.96
C SER A 240 -6.38 17.73 14.33
N TRP A 241 -5.81 17.01 13.34
CA TRP A 241 -4.99 15.82 13.55
C TRP A 241 -3.53 16.11 13.90
N GLY A 242 -3.10 17.37 13.75
CA GLY A 242 -1.74 17.79 14.02
C GLY A 242 -0.76 17.37 12.92
N ALA A 243 0.53 17.33 13.28
CA ALA A 243 1.63 17.09 12.36
C ALA A 243 1.64 15.65 11.80
N PRO A 244 1.69 15.45 10.48
CA PRO A 244 1.73 14.13 9.87
C PRO A 244 3.09 13.44 10.00
N SER A 245 3.06 12.11 9.99
CA SER A 245 4.23 11.24 9.88
C SER A 245 4.99 11.47 8.57
N ALA A 246 4.26 11.50 7.44
CA ALA A 246 4.77 11.89 6.14
C ALA A 246 3.89 12.97 5.49
N SER A 247 4.52 13.93 4.83
CA SER A 247 3.84 15.06 4.19
C SER A 247 4.37 15.28 2.78
N TYR A 248 3.55 14.98 1.77
CA TYR A 248 3.86 15.16 0.36
C TYR A 248 2.99 16.29 -0.22
N PRO A 249 3.36 17.56 -0.01
CA PRO A 249 2.56 18.70 -0.46
C PRO A 249 2.56 18.80 -1.99
N ALA A 250 1.44 19.27 -2.54
CA ALA A 250 1.28 19.44 -3.99
C ALA A 250 2.30 20.40 -4.63
N SER A 251 2.97 21.24 -3.82
CA SER A 251 4.01 22.15 -4.27
C SER A 251 5.28 21.47 -4.81
N SER A 252 5.55 20.22 -4.43
CA SER A 252 6.70 19.45 -4.95
C SER A 252 6.30 18.23 -5.79
N CYS A 253 5.01 17.89 -5.79
CA CYS A 253 4.43 16.80 -6.55
C CYS A 253 2.98 17.13 -6.90
N ASP A 254 2.68 17.45 -8.15
CA ASP A 254 1.31 17.75 -8.55
C ASP A 254 0.44 16.48 -8.48
N ILE A 255 -0.43 16.43 -7.47
CA ILE A 255 -1.29 15.26 -7.22
C ILE A 255 -2.20 15.00 -8.41
N GLY A 256 -2.72 16.05 -9.07
CA GLY A 256 -3.66 15.90 -10.17
C GLY A 256 -3.03 15.36 -11.45
N SER A 257 -1.70 15.45 -11.61
CA SER A 257 -0.99 14.92 -12.78
C SER A 257 -0.35 13.55 -12.55
N HIS A 258 -0.18 13.15 -11.28
CA HIS A 258 0.55 11.92 -10.92
C HIS A 258 -0.32 10.85 -10.27
N PHE A 259 -1.53 11.18 -9.81
CA PHE A 259 -2.41 10.23 -9.13
C PHE A 259 -3.80 10.21 -9.75
N GLY A 260 -4.23 9.02 -10.16
CA GLY A 260 -5.61 8.73 -10.51
C GLY A 260 -6.45 8.34 -9.28
N ALA A 261 -7.69 7.91 -9.50
CA ALA A 261 -8.44 7.24 -8.45
C ALA A 261 -7.69 5.97 -8.01
N GLN A 262 -7.72 5.67 -6.71
CA GLN A 262 -6.88 4.67 -6.06
C GLN A 262 -7.73 3.50 -5.52
N GLN A 263 -7.30 2.28 -5.77
CA GLN A 263 -7.82 1.08 -5.11
C GLN A 263 -6.99 0.81 -3.85
N LEU A 264 -7.64 0.46 -2.73
CA LEU A 264 -6.91 0.04 -1.53
C LEU A 264 -6.46 -1.41 -1.69
N VAL A 265 -5.26 -1.73 -1.20
CA VAL A 265 -4.66 -3.06 -1.25
C VAL A 265 -4.12 -3.43 0.13
N LEU A 266 -4.36 -4.67 0.54
CA LEU A 266 -3.77 -5.31 1.72
C LEU A 266 -3.14 -6.62 1.29
N ASP A 267 -1.87 -6.82 1.59
CA ASP A 267 -1.17 -8.06 1.29
C ASP A 267 -0.10 -8.39 2.33
N ILE A 268 0.30 -9.66 2.33
CA ILE A 268 1.50 -10.10 3.04
C ILE A 268 2.38 -10.86 2.07
N GLN A 269 3.29 -10.14 1.43
CA GLN A 269 4.35 -10.71 0.63
C GLN A 269 5.45 -11.35 1.49
N LEU A 270 6.25 -12.23 0.88
CA LEU A 270 7.44 -12.84 1.45
C LEU A 270 8.64 -12.64 0.53
N CYS A 271 9.81 -12.32 1.09
CA CYS A 271 11.05 -12.09 0.35
C CYS A 271 10.88 -11.00 -0.72
N GLY A 272 11.24 -11.26 -1.98
CA GLY A 272 11.01 -10.33 -3.09
C GLY A 272 11.93 -9.10 -3.12
N ALA A 273 11.57 -8.16 -3.98
CA ALA A 273 12.39 -7.00 -4.35
C ALA A 273 12.78 -6.13 -3.15
N PHE A 274 11.90 -5.99 -2.15
CA PHE A 274 12.22 -5.26 -0.93
C PHE A 274 12.73 -6.17 0.20
N GLY A 275 12.15 -7.36 0.36
CA GLY A 275 12.54 -8.29 1.43
C GLY A 275 13.93 -8.89 1.24
N ASN A 276 14.35 -9.23 0.02
CA ASN A 276 15.65 -9.87 -0.24
C ASN A 276 16.84 -8.96 0.10
N PRO A 277 16.91 -7.69 -0.36
CA PRO A 277 18.04 -6.81 -0.06
C PRO A 277 18.16 -6.45 1.43
N THR A 278 17.05 -6.51 2.19
CA THR A 278 17.00 -6.15 3.61
C THR A 278 17.10 -7.35 4.56
N TYR A 279 17.02 -8.59 4.04
CA TYR A 279 16.97 -9.81 4.85
C TYR A 279 18.16 -9.92 5.81
N ASN A 280 19.38 -9.95 5.29
CA ASN A 280 20.59 -10.14 6.10
C ASN A 280 20.92 -8.96 7.03
N GLN A 281 20.20 -7.84 6.91
CA GLN A 281 20.37 -6.68 7.79
C GLN A 281 19.65 -6.87 9.12
N THR A 282 18.57 -7.66 9.13
CA THR A 282 17.66 -7.80 10.28
C THR A 282 17.33 -9.25 10.64
N CYS A 283 17.73 -10.21 9.80
CA CYS A 283 17.48 -11.64 9.97
C CYS A 283 18.78 -12.46 9.95
N PRO A 284 18.73 -13.74 10.39
CA PRO A 284 19.90 -14.63 10.31
C PRO A 284 20.47 -14.69 8.89
N PRO A 285 21.79 -14.48 8.71
CA PRO A 285 22.40 -14.42 7.40
C PRO A 285 22.09 -15.64 6.51
N GLY A 286 21.80 -15.39 5.25
CA GLY A 286 21.63 -16.42 4.22
C GLY A 286 20.67 -15.99 3.12
N ASP A 287 20.10 -16.98 2.44
CA ASP A 287 19.09 -16.77 1.41
C ASP A 287 17.70 -16.69 2.06
N CYS A 288 16.92 -15.66 1.72
CA CYS A 288 15.62 -15.41 2.34
C CYS A 288 14.67 -16.59 2.18
N TYR A 289 14.59 -17.13 0.96
CA TYR A 289 13.69 -18.21 0.61
C TYR A 289 14.09 -19.53 1.31
N LEU A 290 15.37 -19.88 1.24
CA LEU A 290 15.88 -21.10 1.86
C LEU A 290 15.82 -21.06 3.39
N ASN A 291 16.00 -19.89 4.00
CA ASN A 291 16.03 -19.76 5.46
C ASN A 291 14.64 -19.61 6.09
N SER A 292 13.69 -18.97 5.41
CA SER A 292 12.40 -18.61 6.03
C SER A 292 11.18 -19.22 5.33
N VAL A 293 11.18 -19.36 4.00
CA VAL A 293 9.97 -19.70 3.26
C VAL A 293 9.73 -21.21 3.21
N ILE A 294 10.75 -22.00 2.86
CA ILE A 294 10.65 -23.47 2.90
C ILE A 294 10.69 -24.00 4.34
N GLY A 295 10.19 -25.21 4.56
CA GLY A 295 10.13 -25.86 5.87
C GLY A 295 8.84 -25.57 6.63
N PRO A 296 8.81 -25.82 7.96
CA PRO A 296 7.61 -25.69 8.77
C PRO A 296 7.17 -24.23 8.92
N GLY A 297 5.86 -23.98 8.90
CA GLY A 297 5.30 -22.64 9.08
C GLY A 297 5.46 -22.08 10.49
N SER A 298 5.25 -22.92 11.52
CA SER A 298 5.44 -22.53 12.93
C SER A 298 6.85 -22.95 13.40
N PRO A 299 7.54 -22.09 14.18
CA PRO A 299 7.07 -20.81 14.73
C PRO A 299 7.28 -19.59 13.83
N THR A 300 7.89 -19.75 12.65
CA THR A 300 8.33 -18.65 11.78
C THR A 300 7.23 -17.65 11.45
N TYR A 301 6.02 -18.12 11.13
CA TYR A 301 4.91 -17.29 10.66
C TYR A 301 3.76 -17.14 11.66
N ASP A 302 3.94 -17.56 12.91
CA ASP A 302 2.91 -17.42 13.96
C ASP A 302 2.56 -15.95 14.25
N ASN A 303 3.45 -15.03 13.89
CA ASN A 303 3.26 -13.59 14.06
C ASN A 303 2.97 -12.84 12.75
N ALA A 304 2.89 -13.54 11.62
CA ALA A 304 2.74 -12.96 10.29
C ALA A 304 1.26 -12.83 9.90
N TYR A 305 0.52 -11.99 10.64
CA TYR A 305 -0.88 -11.70 10.36
C TYR A 305 -1.30 -10.28 10.73
N PHE A 306 -2.23 -9.74 9.94
CA PHE A 306 -3.01 -8.57 10.29
C PHE A 306 -4.16 -8.97 11.20
N GLU A 307 -4.48 -8.11 12.16
CA GLU A 307 -5.74 -8.12 12.91
C GLU A 307 -6.33 -6.72 12.83
N ILE A 308 -7.36 -6.55 11.99
CA ILE A 308 -7.90 -5.26 11.58
C ILE A 308 -9.31 -5.11 12.17
N SER A 309 -9.53 -4.00 12.87
CA SER A 309 -10.85 -3.66 13.39
C SER A 309 -11.75 -3.12 12.27
N TYR A 310 -11.24 -2.14 11.52
CA TYR A 310 -11.91 -1.62 10.34
C TYR A 310 -10.95 -0.95 9.35
N VAL A 311 -11.39 -0.88 8.10
CA VAL A 311 -10.92 0.09 7.10
C VAL A 311 -12.08 1.00 6.74
N ARG A 312 -11.87 2.31 6.78
CA ARG A 312 -12.87 3.32 6.40
C ARG A 312 -12.34 4.22 5.32
N VAL A 313 -13.25 4.61 4.42
CA VAL A 313 -13.00 5.63 3.41
C VAL A 313 -14.01 6.75 3.59
N PHE A 314 -13.49 7.97 3.64
CA PHE A 314 -14.28 9.19 3.64
C PHE A 314 -13.98 9.97 2.36
N GLY A 315 -14.97 10.72 1.87
CA GLY A 315 -14.84 11.55 0.67
C GLY A 315 -15.37 12.95 0.92
N LEU A 316 -14.90 13.93 0.14
CA LEU A 316 -15.44 15.28 0.18
C LEU A 316 -16.93 15.28 -0.13
N THR A 317 -17.72 16.04 0.64
CA THR A 317 -19.19 16.16 0.51
C THR A 317 -19.70 16.61 -0.87
N ASN A 318 -18.82 17.01 -1.79
CA ASN A 318 -19.14 17.43 -3.16
C ASN A 318 -18.68 16.45 -4.25
N ALA A 319 -18.17 15.27 -3.91
CA ALA A 319 -17.98 14.20 -4.88
C ALA A 319 -19.35 13.60 -5.22
N THR A 320 -20.13 14.30 -6.05
CA THR A 320 -21.31 13.74 -6.69
C THR A 320 -20.89 12.46 -7.39
N SER A 321 -21.36 11.32 -6.89
CA SER A 321 -21.37 10.05 -7.58
C SER A 321 -22.18 10.24 -8.86
N ASN A 322 -21.48 10.51 -9.96
CA ASN A 322 -22.09 10.42 -11.28
C ASN A 322 -22.23 8.93 -11.58
N GLY A 323 -23.24 8.31 -10.98
CA GLY A 323 -23.71 6.99 -11.35
C GLY A 323 -24.19 7.05 -12.78
N SER A 324 -23.32 6.67 -13.72
CA SER A 324 -23.75 6.39 -15.09
C SER A 324 -24.58 5.10 -15.04
N SER A 325 -25.88 5.26 -14.84
CA SER A 325 -26.86 4.21 -15.12
C SER A 325 -26.89 3.97 -16.63
N THR A 326 -26.04 3.07 -17.12
CA THR A 326 -26.20 2.54 -18.47
C THR A 326 -27.35 1.54 -18.41
N THR A 327 -28.50 1.99 -18.88
CA THR A 327 -29.73 1.21 -19.07
C THR A 327 -29.46 -0.08 -19.83
N THR A 328 -29.88 -1.20 -19.25
CA THR A 328 -29.97 -2.52 -19.87
C THR A 328 -30.94 -2.51 -21.06
N GLY A 329 -30.40 -2.67 -22.27
CA GLY A 329 -31.16 -3.05 -23.45
C GLY A 329 -30.87 -4.51 -23.80
N SER A 330 -31.84 -5.39 -23.54
CA SER A 330 -31.83 -6.78 -24.00
C SER A 330 -31.75 -6.85 -25.53
N ALA A 331 -30.79 -7.60 -26.05
CA ALA A 331 -30.87 -8.19 -27.38
C ALA A 331 -30.22 -9.58 -27.37
N SER A 332 -31.09 -10.60 -27.39
CA SER A 332 -30.75 -11.98 -27.68
C SER A 332 -30.14 -12.09 -29.09
N ALA A 333 -29.04 -12.81 -29.22
CA ALA A 333 -28.59 -13.29 -30.53
C ALA A 333 -28.00 -14.70 -30.40
N THR A 334 -28.76 -15.60 -31.00
CA THR A 334 -28.64 -17.05 -31.16
C THR A 334 -27.37 -17.45 -31.90
N SER A 335 -26.73 -18.55 -31.46
CA SER A 335 -25.73 -19.28 -32.25
C SER A 335 -26.34 -19.86 -33.53
N PRO A 336 -25.50 -20.09 -34.55
CA PRO A 336 -25.56 -21.38 -35.23
C PRO A 336 -24.17 -21.97 -35.43
N GLY A 337 -24.06 -23.28 -35.15
CA GLY A 337 -22.93 -24.10 -35.57
C GLY A 337 -23.09 -24.60 -37.00
N ALA A 338 -21.98 -25.01 -37.62
CA ALA A 338 -21.91 -26.07 -38.61
C ALA A 338 -20.45 -26.50 -38.81
N ALA A 339 -20.25 -27.79 -39.06
CA ALA A 339 -18.99 -28.51 -39.04
C ALA A 339 -18.60 -29.07 -40.43
N ARG A 340 -17.30 -29.37 -40.58
CA ARG A 340 -16.61 -30.27 -41.56
C ARG A 340 -16.61 -29.78 -43.03
N THR A 341 -15.59 -29.98 -43.87
CA THR A 341 -14.65 -31.08 -44.16
C THR A 341 -13.41 -30.49 -44.89
N GLY A 342 -12.16 -30.96 -44.70
CA GLY A 342 -11.59 -32.09 -45.45
C GLY A 342 -10.12 -31.80 -45.82
N SER A 343 -9.26 -32.80 -45.61
CA SER A 343 -7.81 -32.80 -45.91
C SER A 343 -7.56 -33.05 -47.43
N PRO A 344 -6.35 -32.82 -47.98
CA PRO A 344 -5.33 -33.88 -47.97
C PRO A 344 -3.85 -33.44 -47.83
N THR A 345 -3.05 -34.49 -47.68
CA THR A 345 -1.64 -34.72 -47.31
C THR A 345 -0.55 -34.32 -48.32
N SER A 346 0.65 -33.97 -47.83
CA SER A 346 2.00 -34.45 -48.28
C SER A 346 3.14 -33.76 -47.47
N THR A 347 3.81 -34.47 -46.55
CA THR A 347 5.17 -35.09 -46.59
C THR A 347 6.41 -34.17 -46.51
N GLN A 348 7.15 -34.38 -45.40
CA GLN A 348 8.62 -34.43 -45.17
C GLN A 348 9.53 -33.23 -45.45
N GLY A 349 10.39 -32.94 -44.45
CA GLY A 349 11.67 -32.24 -44.63
C GLY A 349 12.33 -31.85 -43.31
N SER A 350 13.43 -32.52 -42.96
CA SER A 350 14.32 -32.28 -41.82
C SER A 350 15.24 -31.06 -42.01
N GLY A 351 15.75 -30.50 -40.91
CA GLY A 351 17.01 -29.72 -40.88
C GLY A 351 16.88 -28.44 -40.06
N THR A 352 17.47 -28.41 -38.86
CA THR A 352 18.76 -27.78 -38.50
C THR A 352 18.57 -26.42 -37.86
N SER A 353 19.11 -26.32 -36.63
CA SER A 353 19.84 -25.22 -36.03
C SER A 353 19.53 -23.80 -36.53
N ASP A 354 19.09 -22.94 -35.61
CA ASP A 354 19.71 -21.63 -35.49
C ASP A 354 19.61 -21.11 -34.05
N ALA A 355 20.74 -20.61 -33.60
CA ALA A 355 20.99 -20.05 -32.29
C ALA A 355 21.00 -18.51 -32.37
N LEU A 356 20.86 -17.91 -31.18
CA LEU A 356 21.21 -16.54 -30.76
C LEU A 356 20.14 -15.45 -30.94
N PRO A 357 20.17 -14.35 -30.13
CA PRO A 357 21.19 -13.98 -29.13
C PRO A 357 20.64 -13.65 -27.72
N MET A 358 21.50 -13.92 -26.73
CA MET A 358 21.48 -13.32 -25.40
C MET A 358 21.90 -11.84 -25.49
N LEU A 359 21.06 -10.93 -24.99
CA LEU A 359 21.41 -9.53 -24.78
C LEU A 359 22.01 -9.34 -23.38
N SER A 360 23.34 -9.32 -23.32
CA SER A 360 24.13 -8.87 -22.18
C SER A 360 24.01 -7.36 -22.01
N HIS A 361 23.50 -6.90 -20.86
CA HIS A 361 23.62 -5.50 -20.42
C HIS A 361 24.86 -5.37 -19.51
N PRO A 362 25.71 -4.34 -19.69
CA PRO A 362 26.91 -4.18 -18.90
C PRO A 362 26.60 -3.52 -17.55
N LEU A 363 27.16 -4.11 -16.49
CA LEU A 363 27.32 -3.51 -15.16
C LEU A 363 28.28 -2.32 -15.26
N SER A 364 27.82 -1.13 -14.89
CA SER A 364 28.66 0.04 -14.65
C SER A 364 29.20 0.01 -13.21
N LEU A 365 30.47 -0.35 -13.08
CA LEU A 365 31.28 -0.13 -11.88
C LEU A 365 31.65 1.36 -11.80
N LEU A 366 31.10 2.08 -10.82
CA LEU A 366 31.56 3.41 -10.44
C LEU A 366 32.64 3.30 -9.37
N SER A 367 33.83 3.77 -9.74
CA SER A 367 35.02 3.91 -8.91
C SER A 367 34.85 5.06 -7.90
N LEU A 368 34.97 4.75 -6.61
CA LEU A 368 35.14 5.77 -5.57
C LEU A 368 36.64 6.07 -5.42
N ALA A 369 37.06 7.26 -5.86
CA ALA A 369 38.35 7.83 -5.54
C ALA A 369 38.28 8.51 -4.17
N ALA A 370 39.01 7.98 -3.18
CA ALA A 370 39.18 8.59 -1.88
C ALA A 370 40.20 9.73 -1.96
N VAL A 371 39.78 10.96 -1.62
CA VAL A 371 40.67 12.10 -1.37
C VAL A 371 40.94 12.15 0.13
N LEU A 372 42.17 11.86 0.51
CA LEU A 372 42.69 11.99 1.87
C LEU A 372 43.24 13.43 2.04
N LEU A 373 42.60 14.24 2.87
CA LEU A 373 43.14 15.54 3.31
C LEU A 373 43.51 15.46 4.80
N LEU A 374 44.82 15.44 5.05
CA LEU A 374 45.40 15.60 6.38
C LEU A 374 45.19 17.04 6.87
N SER A 375 44.63 17.20 8.07
CA SER A 375 44.80 18.42 8.87
C SER A 375 45.82 18.15 9.97
N LEU A 376 47.00 18.77 9.84
CA LEU A 376 47.96 18.97 10.93
C LEU A 376 47.38 19.97 11.94
N GLY A 377 47.44 19.63 13.22
CA GLY A 377 47.22 20.55 14.34
C GLY A 377 48.17 20.21 15.49
N LEU A 378 49.28 20.94 15.58
CA LEU A 378 50.14 21.05 16.76
C LEU A 378 50.94 22.36 16.64
N MET A 379 50.34 23.44 17.14
CA MET A 379 50.89 24.44 18.08
C MET A 379 49.93 25.62 18.17
#